data_AF-A0AAN6G5T7-F1
#
_entry.id   AF-A0AAN6G5T7-F1
#
_cell.length_a   1.000
_cell.length_b   1.000
_cell.length_c   1.000
_cell.angle_alpha   90.00
_cell.angle_beta   90.00
_cell.angle_gamma   90.00
#
_symmetry.space_group_name_H-M   'P 1'
#
loop_
_entity.id
_entity.type
_entity.pdbx_description
1 polymer ?
#
loop_
_entity_poly.entity_id
_entity_poly.type
_entity_poly.pdbx_seq_one_letter_code
_entity_poly.pdbx_strand_id
1 'polypeptide(L)'
;MINEFKDLELQCVDAYITPRGGNYPTQLGPNQACTLAGARPGNPVVLGIDYVQTSFGYKRSDQWLYFGIVCIFLVGFVVMAALSVEIFEHGRFSSSLVVKKKPNKEEAKLNERLAERADRTKEREERPLDVKSQPFTWEQICYTVPVPGGKRQLLDHVDGFCEPGTLTALMGASGAGKTTLLDVLADRKSIGVISGD
;
A
#
# COMPACT_ATOMS: atom_id res chain seq x y z
N MET A 1 7.69 19.90 23.42
CA MET A 1 7.57 20.82 24.58
C MET A 1 8.88 21.54 24.87
N ILE A 2 10.02 20.85 25.07
CA ILE A 2 11.32 21.54 25.32
C ILE A 2 11.72 22.58 24.25
N ASN A 3 11.34 22.38 22.99
CA ASN A 3 11.74 23.30 21.91
C ASN A 3 11.06 24.69 22.03
N GLU A 4 9.83 24.74 22.55
CA GLU A 4 9.06 25.99 22.76
C GLU A 4 9.53 26.74 24.01
N PHE A 5 9.90 26.00 25.05
CA PHE A 5 10.31 26.57 26.34
C PHE A 5 11.81 26.91 26.41
N LYS A 6 12.55 26.66 25.33
CA LYS A 6 14.00 26.86 25.28
C LYS A 6 14.40 28.32 25.40
N ASP A 7 13.69 29.19 24.69
CA ASP A 7 13.96 30.63 24.63
C ASP A 7 12.87 31.44 25.37
N LEU A 8 12.06 30.75 26.20
CA LEU A 8 11.00 31.37 27.00
C LEU A 8 11.56 31.88 28.32
N GLU A 9 11.37 33.17 28.57
CA GLU A 9 11.70 33.82 29.84
C GLU A 9 10.41 34.22 30.55
N LEU A 10 10.18 33.65 31.75
CA LEU A 10 9.01 33.93 32.57
C LEU A 10 9.39 34.98 33.61
N GLN A 11 8.84 36.18 33.47
CA GLN A 11 9.06 37.26 34.44
C GLN A 11 8.18 37.07 35.66
N CYS A 12 8.79 37.18 36.83
CA CYS A 12 8.08 37.10 38.09
C CYS A 12 7.51 38.45 38.46
N VAL A 13 6.18 38.57 38.32
CA VAL A 13 5.42 39.71 38.82
C VAL A 13 5.25 39.62 40.33
N ASP A 14 5.06 40.77 40.99
CA ASP A 14 5.00 40.91 42.46
C ASP A 14 4.07 39.90 43.15
N ALA A 15 3.00 39.49 42.45
CA ALA A 15 2.03 38.50 42.89
C ALA A 15 2.58 37.07 43.03
N TYR A 16 3.81 36.77 42.58
CA TYR A 16 4.46 35.46 42.65
C TYR A 16 5.82 35.46 43.37
N ILE A 17 6.17 36.55 44.06
CA ILE A 17 7.40 36.62 44.87
C ILE A 17 7.13 36.10 46.28
N THR A 18 8.02 35.30 46.86
CA THR A 18 7.93 34.82 48.25
C THR A 18 9.31 34.84 48.93
N PRO A 19 9.42 35.17 50.23
CA PRO A 19 8.36 35.57 51.17
C PRO A 19 7.92 37.05 51.03
N ARG A 20 6.68 37.33 51.44
CA ARG A 20 6.06 38.68 51.46
C ARG A 20 5.74 39.11 52.89
N GLY A 21 5.95 40.38 53.19
CA GLY A 21 5.64 40.97 54.50
C GLY A 21 6.21 42.39 54.61
N GLY A 22 5.80 43.14 55.64
CA GLY A 22 6.14 44.57 55.78
C GLY A 22 7.65 44.89 55.87
N ASN A 23 8.49 43.91 56.25
CA ASN A 23 9.95 44.07 56.31
C ASN A 23 10.68 43.60 55.04
N TYR A 24 9.94 43.14 54.02
CA TYR A 24 10.52 42.69 52.77
C TYR A 24 10.30 43.74 51.67
N PRO A 25 11.28 43.95 50.77
CA PRO A 25 11.11 44.87 49.66
C PRO A 25 9.98 44.42 48.74
N THR A 26 9.29 45.38 48.14
CA THR A 26 8.24 45.15 47.13
C THR A 26 8.83 44.66 45.80
N GLN A 27 10.09 44.99 45.52
CA GLN A 27 10.88 44.45 44.41
C GLN A 27 11.75 43.27 44.86
N LEU A 28 12.09 42.37 43.94
CA LEU A 28 12.79 41.12 44.25
C LEU A 28 14.15 41.36 44.92
N GLY A 29 14.24 41.02 46.20
CA GLY A 29 15.46 41.04 46.99
C GLY A 29 16.29 39.75 46.85
N PRO A 30 17.55 39.74 47.32
CA PRO A 30 18.48 38.60 47.21
C PRO A 30 17.99 37.34 47.95
N ASN A 31 17.14 37.51 48.97
CA ASN A 31 16.57 36.42 49.78
C ASN A 31 15.11 36.10 49.41
N GLN A 32 14.61 36.64 48.29
CA GLN A 32 13.29 36.33 47.78
C GLN A 32 13.41 35.47 46.52
N ALA A 33 12.46 34.57 46.33
CA ALA A 33 12.38 33.71 45.16
C ALA A 33 10.95 33.70 44.62
N CYS A 34 10.83 33.42 43.33
CA CYS A 34 9.54 33.26 42.69
C CYS A 34 8.92 31.91 43.03
N THR A 35 7.59 31.85 43.12
CA THR A 35 6.85 30.62 43.43
C THR A 35 6.80 29.63 42.27
N LEU A 36 7.23 30.03 41.07
CA LEU A 36 7.34 29.13 39.93
C LEU A 36 8.44 28.09 40.16
N ALA A 37 8.16 26.84 39.77
CA ALA A 37 9.15 25.77 39.79
C ALA A 37 10.35 26.13 38.89
N GLY A 38 11.57 25.85 39.35
CA GLY A 38 12.80 26.23 38.64
C GLY A 38 13.28 27.66 38.89
N ALA A 39 12.63 28.43 39.76
CA ALA A 39 13.10 29.75 40.17
C ALA A 39 14.37 29.70 41.04
N ARG A 40 15.27 30.66 40.84
CA ARG A 40 16.49 30.84 41.65
C ARG A 40 16.33 32.06 42.56
N PRO A 41 16.81 32.02 43.82
CA PRO A 41 16.74 33.17 44.72
C PRO A 41 17.42 34.40 44.12
N GLY A 42 16.78 35.56 44.22
CA GLY A 42 17.31 36.84 43.73
C GLY A 42 17.26 37.04 42.21
N ASN A 43 16.71 36.09 41.43
CA ASN A 43 16.53 36.27 39.98
C ASN A 43 15.05 36.48 39.62
N PRO A 44 14.67 37.63 39.00
CA PRO A 44 13.29 37.90 38.60
C PRO A 44 12.85 37.17 37.34
N VAL A 45 13.78 36.50 36.64
CA VAL A 45 13.51 35.75 35.42
C VAL A 45 13.67 34.26 35.69
N VAL A 46 12.61 33.50 35.43
CA VAL A 46 12.63 32.03 35.44
C VAL A 46 12.74 31.55 34.02
N LEU A 47 13.81 30.81 33.72
CA LEU A 47 14.02 30.20 32.41
C LEU A 47 13.01 29.07 32.19
N GLY A 48 12.38 29.03 31.02
CA GLY A 48 11.42 27.99 30.65
C GLY A 48 12.03 26.58 30.72
N ILE A 49 13.33 26.43 30.43
CA ILE A 49 14.05 25.15 30.57
C ILE A 49 14.12 24.66 32.02
N ASP A 50 14.38 25.56 32.97
CA ASP A 50 14.49 25.22 34.40
C ASP A 50 13.10 24.87 34.95
N TYR A 51 12.07 25.57 34.49
CA TYR A 51 10.67 25.24 34.78
C TYR A 51 10.29 23.84 34.26
N VAL A 52 10.54 23.55 32.97
CA VAL A 52 10.17 22.27 32.38
C VAL A 52 10.96 21.10 32.99
N GLN A 53 12.23 21.31 33.31
CA GLN A 53 13.04 20.30 33.98
C GLN A 53 12.55 20.01 35.40
N THR A 54 12.18 21.04 36.16
CA THR A 54 11.77 20.88 37.57
C THR A 54 10.32 20.39 37.72
N SER A 55 9.42 20.86 36.86
CA SER A 55 8.00 20.48 36.88
C SER A 55 7.71 19.15 36.20
N PHE A 56 8.37 18.86 35.07
CA PHE A 56 8.06 17.68 34.24
C PHE A 56 9.20 16.67 34.13
N GLY A 57 10.39 16.97 34.67
CA GLY A 57 11.53 16.06 34.63
C GLY A 57 12.17 15.91 33.25
N TYR A 58 11.74 16.67 32.25
CA TYR A 58 12.28 16.56 30.90
C TYR A 58 13.68 17.18 30.82
N LYS A 59 14.66 16.36 30.46
CA LYS A 59 16.03 16.80 30.16
C LYS A 59 16.22 16.97 28.66
N ARG A 60 16.99 17.98 28.28
CA ARG A 60 17.33 18.25 26.87
C ARG A 60 18.23 17.18 26.26
N SER A 61 19.08 16.54 27.08
CA SER A 61 19.96 15.45 26.67
C SER A 61 19.20 14.23 26.14
N ASP A 62 18.02 13.96 26.68
CA ASP A 62 17.33 12.68 26.47
C ASP A 62 16.46 12.69 25.21
N GLN A 63 16.24 13.88 24.61
CA GLN A 63 15.40 14.05 23.44
C GLN A 63 15.85 13.19 22.25
N TRP A 64 17.16 13.15 22.01
CA TRP A 64 17.74 12.38 20.91
C TRP A 64 17.68 10.87 21.15
N LEU A 65 17.80 10.44 22.41
CA LEU A 65 17.65 9.03 22.77
C LEU A 65 16.22 8.55 22.48
N TYR A 66 15.21 9.30 22.92
CA TYR A 66 13.81 8.95 22.67
C TYR A 66 13.46 8.98 21.18
N PHE A 67 13.97 9.98 20.44
CA PHE A 67 13.82 10.01 18.99
C PHE A 67 14.43 8.77 18.32
N GLY A 68 15.65 8.39 18.72
CA GLY A 68 16.32 7.18 18.24
C GLY A 68 15.52 5.90 18.54
N ILE A 69 14.97 5.76 19.75
CA ILE A 69 14.12 4.61 20.12
C ILE A 69 12.91 4.52 19.20
N VAL A 70 12.22 5.64 18.94
CA VAL A 70 11.06 5.67 18.02
C VAL A 70 11.46 5.28 16.60
N CYS A 71 12.59 5.77 16.09
CA CYS A 71 13.10 5.38 14.78
C CYS A 71 13.42 3.87 14.70
N ILE A 72 14.02 3.30 15.75
CA ILE A 72 14.31 1.86 15.82
C ILE A 72 13.02 1.05 15.80
N PHE A 73 12.01 1.42 16.59
CA PHE A 73 10.71 0.76 16.56
C PHE A 73 10.06 0.87 15.18
N LEU A 74 10.09 2.04 14.55
CA LEU A 74 9.52 2.26 13.22
C LEU A 74 10.19 1.37 12.17
N VAL A 75 11.52 1.33 12.13
CA VAL A 75 12.26 0.45 11.22
C VAL A 75 11.97 -1.02 11.53
N GLY A 76 11.95 -1.40 12.81
CA GLY A 76 11.61 -2.76 13.23
C GLY A 76 10.22 -3.20 12.79
N PHE A 77 9.20 -2.35 12.95
CA PHE A 77 7.84 -2.63 12.48
C PHE A 77 7.76 -2.75 10.96
N VAL A 78 8.45 -1.89 10.21
CA VAL A 78 8.50 -1.96 8.75
C VAL A 78 9.17 -3.25 8.28
N VAL A 79 10.29 -3.64 8.88
CA VAL A 79 10.98 -4.90 8.57
C VAL A 79 10.12 -6.10 8.92
N MET A 80 9.48 -6.11 10.09
CA MET A 80 8.55 -7.17 10.48
C MET A 80 7.36 -7.27 9.52
N ALA A 81 6.81 -6.14 9.06
CA ALA A 81 5.75 -6.12 8.07
C ALA A 81 6.23 -6.66 6.71
N ALA A 82 7.41 -6.25 6.24
CA ALA A 82 7.99 -6.75 4.99
C ALA A 82 8.23 -8.27 5.05
N LEU A 83 8.84 -8.76 6.13
CA LEU A 83 9.03 -10.20 6.37
C LEU A 83 7.69 -10.92 6.47
N SER A 84 6.67 -10.32 7.08
CA SER A 84 5.35 -10.93 7.15
C SER A 84 4.73 -11.10 5.77
N VAL A 85 4.93 -10.15 4.85
CA VAL A 85 4.42 -10.24 3.47
C VAL A 85 5.19 -11.27 2.66
N GLU A 86 6.50 -11.41 2.89
CA GLU A 86 7.32 -12.43 2.21
C GLU A 86 7.03 -13.85 2.73
N ILE A 87 6.80 -14.01 4.04
CA ILE A 87 6.51 -15.32 4.65
C ILE A 87 5.05 -15.73 4.45
N PHE A 88 4.10 -14.79 4.55
CA PHE A 88 2.72 -15.06 4.19
C PHE A 88 2.56 -14.92 2.68
N GLU A 89 2.73 -16.03 1.98
CA GLU A 89 2.14 -16.21 0.65
C GLU A 89 0.65 -15.86 0.73
N HIS A 90 0.29 -14.67 0.26
CA HIS A 90 -1.09 -14.18 0.20
C HIS A 90 -2.00 -15.04 -0.74
N GLY A 91 -1.49 -16.16 -1.27
CA GLY A 91 -2.22 -17.13 -2.07
C GLY A 91 -3.11 -18.11 -1.30
N ARG A 92 -3.09 -18.14 0.04
CA ARG A 92 -3.92 -19.10 0.81
C ARG A 92 -5.28 -18.56 1.29
N PHE A 93 -5.53 -17.25 1.23
CA PHE A 93 -6.79 -16.70 1.75
C PHE A 93 -7.93 -16.62 0.71
N SER A 94 -7.64 -16.71 -0.59
CA SER A 94 -8.68 -16.95 -1.60
C SER A 94 -8.90 -18.45 -1.79
N SER A 95 -9.24 -19.14 -0.71
CA SER A 95 -9.75 -20.51 -0.80
C SER A 95 -11.18 -20.45 -1.33
N SER A 96 -11.35 -20.23 -2.65
CA SER A 96 -12.53 -20.74 -3.32
C SER A 96 -12.49 -22.25 -3.10
N LEU A 97 -13.36 -22.78 -2.26
CA LEU A 97 -13.51 -24.22 -2.02
C LEU A 97 -13.81 -24.90 -3.35
N VAL A 98 -12.76 -25.36 -4.05
CA VAL A 98 -12.91 -26.25 -5.19
C VAL A 98 -13.29 -27.61 -4.62
N VAL A 99 -14.59 -27.82 -4.42
CA VAL A 99 -15.16 -29.12 -4.05
C VAL A 99 -14.90 -30.07 -5.22
N LYS A 100 -13.79 -30.82 -5.14
CA LYS A 100 -13.50 -31.89 -6.09
C LYS A 100 -14.43 -33.06 -5.78
N LYS A 101 -15.39 -33.30 -6.68
CA LYS A 101 -16.21 -34.52 -6.70
C LYS A 101 -15.29 -35.74 -6.73
N LYS A 102 -15.50 -36.72 -5.85
CA LYS A 102 -14.76 -37.99 -5.90
C LYS A 102 -15.07 -38.69 -7.23
N PRO A 103 -14.06 -39.13 -8.00
CA PRO A 103 -14.26 -39.71 -9.32
C PRO A 103 -14.96 -41.06 -9.23
N ASN A 104 -15.82 -41.34 -10.21
CA ASN A 104 -16.45 -42.65 -10.38
C ASN A 104 -15.41 -43.69 -10.85
N LYS A 105 -15.68 -45.00 -10.73
CA LYS A 105 -14.74 -46.07 -11.12
C LYS A 105 -14.31 -45.99 -12.61
N GLU A 106 -15.20 -45.52 -13.47
CA GLU A 106 -14.93 -45.27 -14.90
C GLU A 106 -14.01 -44.05 -15.10
N GLU A 107 -14.28 -42.95 -14.39
CA GLU A 107 -13.49 -41.72 -14.45
C GLU A 107 -12.09 -41.90 -13.86
N ALA A 108 -11.94 -42.78 -12.86
CA ALA A 108 -10.63 -43.16 -12.33
C ALA A 108 -9.75 -43.83 -13.39
N LYS A 109 -10.31 -44.78 -14.14
CA LYS A 109 -9.61 -45.42 -15.27
C LYS A 109 -9.31 -44.44 -16.41
N LEU A 110 -10.21 -43.48 -16.65
CA LEU A 110 -9.99 -42.45 -17.66
C LEU A 110 -8.86 -41.50 -17.27
N ASN A 111 -8.82 -41.05 -16.01
CA ASN A 111 -7.75 -40.19 -15.50
C ASN A 111 -6.39 -40.88 -15.51
N GLU A 112 -6.35 -42.19 -15.24
CA GLU A 112 -5.12 -42.99 -15.31
C GLU A 112 -4.59 -43.07 -16.75
N ARG A 113 -5.47 -43.33 -17.73
CA ARG A 113 -5.13 -43.30 -19.16
C ARG A 113 -4.71 -41.92 -19.66
N LEU A 114 -5.29 -40.85 -19.11
CA LEU A 114 -4.92 -39.47 -19.43
C LEU A 114 -3.56 -39.10 -18.83
N ALA A 115 -3.25 -39.58 -17.63
CA ALA A 115 -1.93 -39.42 -17.01
C ALA A 115 -0.84 -40.12 -17.82
N GLU A 116 -1.07 -41.36 -18.25
CA GLU A 116 -0.14 -42.08 -19.14
C GLU A 116 0.08 -41.35 -20.48
N ARG A 117 -0.97 -40.75 -21.06
CA ARG A 117 -0.84 -39.93 -22.28
C ARG A 117 -0.11 -38.62 -22.03
N ALA A 118 -0.30 -38.00 -20.87
CA ALA A 118 0.37 -36.75 -20.50
C ALA A 118 1.89 -36.96 -20.33
N ASP A 119 2.30 -38.06 -19.70
CA ASP A 119 3.73 -38.37 -19.54
C ASP A 119 4.41 -38.66 -20.89
N ARG A 120 3.72 -39.34 -21.82
CA ARG A 120 4.20 -39.52 -23.21
C ARG A 120 4.27 -38.21 -24.00
N THR A 121 3.53 -37.18 -23.59
CA THR A 121 3.54 -35.86 -24.24
C THR A 121 4.64 -34.97 -23.65
N LYS A 122 4.90 -35.07 -22.34
CA LYS A 122 6.01 -34.37 -21.67
C LYS A 122 7.38 -34.74 -22.23
N GLU A 123 7.62 -36.02 -22.57
CA GLU A 123 8.87 -36.43 -23.25
C GLU A 123 9.02 -35.83 -24.66
N ARG A 124 7.91 -35.39 -25.30
CA ARG A 124 7.93 -34.77 -26.64
C ARG A 124 8.08 -33.25 -26.59
N GLU A 125 7.79 -32.61 -25.46
CA GLU A 125 7.75 -31.15 -25.27
C GLU A 125 9.06 -30.53 -24.73
N GLU A 126 10.12 -31.31 -24.48
CA GLU A 126 11.46 -30.76 -24.14
C GLU A 126 12.23 -30.21 -25.37
N ARG A 127 11.54 -29.94 -26.47
CA ARG A 127 12.07 -28.95 -27.44
C ARG A 127 11.52 -27.62 -26.98
N PRO A 128 12.34 -26.69 -26.46
CA PRO A 128 11.88 -25.33 -26.28
C PRO A 128 11.35 -24.89 -27.64
N LEU A 129 10.04 -24.70 -27.72
CA LEU A 129 9.46 -23.96 -28.82
C LEU A 129 10.09 -22.58 -28.68
N ASP A 130 11.09 -22.32 -29.52
CA ASP A 130 11.62 -20.99 -29.77
C ASP A 130 10.51 -20.20 -30.44
N VAL A 131 9.46 -19.89 -29.66
CA VAL A 131 8.39 -18.99 -30.05
C VAL A 131 9.05 -17.64 -30.04
N LYS A 132 9.64 -17.27 -31.18
CA LYS A 132 10.00 -15.89 -31.48
C LYS A 132 8.79 -15.05 -31.07
N SER A 133 8.96 -14.29 -30.01
CA SER A 133 7.91 -13.47 -29.42
C SER A 133 7.54 -12.39 -30.42
N GLN A 134 6.57 -12.70 -31.29
CA GLN A 134 6.01 -11.76 -32.24
C GLN A 134 4.89 -10.97 -31.57
N PRO A 135 4.81 -9.65 -31.78
CA PRO A 135 3.69 -8.87 -31.28
C PRO A 135 2.39 -9.37 -31.90
N PHE A 136 1.36 -9.49 -31.08
CA PHE A 136 0.03 -9.86 -31.54
C PHE A 136 -0.68 -8.58 -31.98
N THR A 137 -0.84 -8.38 -33.29
CA THR A 137 -1.45 -7.21 -33.91
C THR A 137 -2.76 -7.58 -34.59
N TRP A 138 -3.68 -6.63 -34.68
CA TRP A 138 -4.89 -6.75 -35.49
C TRP A 138 -5.25 -5.41 -36.11
N GLU A 139 -5.78 -5.45 -37.32
CA GLU A 139 -6.10 -4.30 -38.15
C GLU A 139 -7.50 -4.42 -38.76
N GLN A 140 -8.24 -3.33 -38.67
CA GLN A 140 -9.54 -3.12 -39.31
C GLN A 140 -10.57 -4.19 -38.97
N ILE A 141 -10.54 -4.73 -37.74
CA ILE A 141 -11.50 -5.74 -37.31
C ILE A 141 -12.91 -5.14 -37.30
N CYS A 142 -13.78 -5.73 -38.11
CA CYS A 142 -15.21 -5.45 -38.16
C CYS A 142 -15.99 -6.73 -37.85
N TYR A 143 -16.99 -6.62 -36.98
CA TYR A 143 -17.85 -7.74 -36.62
C TYR A 143 -19.31 -7.36 -36.73
N THR A 144 -20.04 -8.10 -37.57
CA THR A 144 -21.46 -7.87 -37.84
C THR A 144 -22.27 -9.10 -37.50
N VAL A 145 -23.27 -8.94 -36.64
CA VAL A 145 -24.21 -10.00 -36.25
C VAL A 145 -25.58 -9.82 -36.90
N PRO A 146 -26.23 -10.92 -37.34
CA PRO A 146 -27.62 -10.88 -37.76
C PRO A 146 -28.53 -10.76 -36.53
N VAL A 147 -29.46 -9.81 -36.55
CA VAL A 147 -30.49 -9.61 -35.52
C VAL A 147 -31.88 -9.73 -36.16
N PRO A 148 -32.93 -10.12 -35.40
CA PRO A 148 -34.30 -10.11 -35.90
C PRO A 148 -34.70 -8.66 -36.24
N GLY A 149 -34.61 -8.30 -37.52
CA GLY A 149 -34.83 -6.93 -38.02
C GLY A 149 -33.66 -6.30 -38.79
N GLY A 150 -32.51 -6.98 -38.94
CA GLY A 150 -31.42 -6.49 -39.79
C GLY A 150 -30.04 -7.05 -39.45
N LYS A 151 -28.99 -6.34 -39.87
CA LYS A 151 -27.61 -6.59 -39.46
C LYS A 151 -27.19 -5.51 -38.49
N ARG A 152 -26.52 -5.88 -37.39
CA ARG A 152 -25.97 -4.93 -36.42
C ARG A 152 -24.45 -5.09 -36.38
N GLN A 153 -23.75 -4.01 -36.65
CA GLN A 153 -22.31 -3.94 -36.48
C GLN A 153 -21.99 -3.71 -35.00
N LEU A 154 -21.14 -4.57 -34.44
CA LEU A 154 -20.73 -4.52 -33.03
C LEU A 154 -19.28 -4.04 -32.85
N LEU A 155 -18.42 -4.33 -33.83
CA LEU A 155 -17.07 -3.81 -33.92
C LEU A 155 -16.93 -3.13 -35.29
N ASP A 156 -16.33 -1.95 -35.29
CA ASP A 156 -16.18 -1.10 -36.47
C ASP A 156 -14.73 -0.62 -36.53
N HIS A 157 -14.00 -1.12 -37.53
CA HIS A 157 -12.60 -0.80 -37.84
C HIS A 157 -11.71 -0.66 -36.59
N VAL A 158 -11.62 -1.74 -35.80
CA VAL A 158 -10.83 -1.76 -34.56
C VAL A 158 -9.41 -2.23 -34.86
N ASP A 159 -8.43 -1.39 -34.54
CA ASP A 159 -6.99 -1.67 -34.66
C ASP A 159 -6.35 -1.80 -33.27
N GLY A 160 -5.28 -2.59 -33.15
CA GLY A 160 -4.54 -2.70 -31.90
C GLY A 160 -3.38 -3.69 -31.92
N PHE A 161 -2.56 -3.65 -30.86
CA PHE A 161 -1.45 -4.56 -30.69
C PHE A 161 -1.18 -4.88 -29.22
N CYS A 162 -0.60 -6.05 -28.98
CA CYS A 162 -0.14 -6.52 -27.67
C CYS A 162 1.33 -6.92 -27.76
N GLU A 163 2.17 -6.28 -26.95
CA GLU A 163 3.59 -6.61 -26.85
C GLU A 163 3.81 -7.91 -26.06
N PRO A 164 4.68 -8.81 -26.53
CA PRO A 164 4.99 -10.05 -25.81
C PRO A 164 5.60 -9.77 -24.44
N GLY A 165 5.15 -10.49 -23.41
CA GLY A 165 5.63 -10.33 -22.04
C GLY A 165 4.95 -9.21 -21.24
N THR A 166 4.02 -8.46 -21.86
CA THR A 166 3.22 -7.44 -21.17
C THR A 166 1.78 -7.92 -20.95
N LEU A 167 1.16 -7.51 -19.85
CA LEU A 167 -0.26 -7.73 -19.59
C LEU A 167 -1.05 -6.50 -20.07
N THR A 168 -1.69 -6.61 -21.24
CA THR A 168 -2.51 -5.53 -21.79
C THR A 168 -3.95 -5.62 -21.29
N ALA A 169 -4.46 -4.55 -20.68
CA ALA A 169 -5.82 -4.49 -20.15
C ALA A 169 -6.75 -3.69 -21.08
N LEU A 170 -7.87 -4.30 -21.50
CA LEU A 170 -8.90 -3.64 -22.30
C LEU A 170 -9.99 -3.02 -21.40
N MET A 171 -10.08 -1.69 -21.36
CA MET A 171 -11.01 -0.94 -20.51
C MET A 171 -12.00 -0.10 -21.33
N GLY A 172 -13.15 0.25 -20.75
CA GLY A 172 -14.20 1.03 -21.44
C GLY A 172 -15.59 0.85 -20.83
N ALA A 173 -16.55 1.68 -21.25
CA ALA A 173 -17.93 1.69 -20.74
C ALA A 173 -18.65 0.33 -20.90
N SER A 174 -19.68 0.09 -20.09
CA SER A 174 -20.52 -1.10 -20.23
C SER A 174 -21.21 -1.10 -21.59
N GLY A 175 -21.12 -2.21 -22.33
CA GLY A 175 -21.67 -2.31 -23.69
C GLY A 175 -20.78 -1.81 -24.82
N ALA A 176 -19.56 -1.32 -24.54
CA ALA A 176 -18.63 -0.83 -25.57
C ALA A 176 -18.00 -1.92 -26.48
N GLY A 177 -18.36 -3.20 -26.31
CA GLY A 177 -17.84 -4.29 -27.16
C GLY A 177 -16.54 -4.96 -26.68
N LYS A 178 -16.05 -4.68 -25.46
CA LYS A 178 -14.80 -5.28 -24.91
C LYS A 178 -14.77 -6.82 -24.95
N THR A 179 -15.79 -7.46 -24.38
CA THR A 179 -15.91 -8.93 -24.39
C THR A 179 -16.12 -9.45 -25.81
N THR A 180 -16.78 -8.67 -26.67
CA THR A 180 -16.98 -9.02 -28.07
C THR A 180 -15.66 -9.02 -28.84
N LEU A 181 -14.80 -8.03 -28.65
CA LEU A 181 -13.46 -7.97 -29.25
C LEU A 181 -12.60 -9.15 -28.80
N LEU A 182 -12.57 -9.43 -27.48
CA LEU A 182 -11.82 -10.58 -26.95
C LEU A 182 -12.35 -11.92 -27.48
N ASP A 183 -13.67 -12.08 -27.62
CA ASP A 183 -14.26 -13.30 -28.16
C ASP A 183 -13.99 -13.47 -29.67
N VAL A 184 -13.87 -12.37 -30.43
CA VAL A 184 -13.53 -12.40 -31.87
C VAL A 184 -12.05 -12.74 -32.06
N LEU A 185 -11.15 -12.11 -31.30
CA LEU A 185 -9.71 -12.39 -31.35
C LEU A 185 -9.38 -13.83 -30.89
N ALA A 186 -10.17 -14.38 -29.98
CA ALA A 186 -10.02 -15.76 -29.49
C ALA A 186 -10.77 -16.81 -30.35
N ASP A 187 -11.31 -16.41 -31.50
CA ASP A 187 -12.11 -17.25 -32.40
C ASP A 187 -13.26 -18.01 -31.69
N ARG A 188 -13.87 -17.39 -30.67
CA ARG A 188 -14.98 -17.98 -29.90
C ARG A 188 -16.36 -17.68 -30.49
N LYS A 189 -16.47 -16.80 -31.48
CA LYS A 189 -17.74 -16.45 -32.14
C LYS A 189 -17.89 -17.16 -33.48
N SER A 190 -18.82 -18.11 -33.54
CA SER A 190 -19.18 -18.85 -34.76
C SER A 190 -20.33 -18.23 -35.56
N ILE A 191 -20.95 -17.16 -35.06
CA ILE A 191 -22.14 -16.53 -35.65
C ILE A 191 -21.79 -15.11 -36.07
N GLY A 192 -22.12 -14.74 -37.31
CA GLY A 192 -21.87 -13.41 -37.88
C GLY A 192 -20.79 -13.44 -38.95
N VAL A 193 -20.45 -12.25 -39.44
CA VAL A 193 -19.36 -12.06 -40.41
C VAL A 193 -18.26 -11.26 -39.71
N ILE A 194 -17.06 -11.83 -39.71
CA ILE A 194 -15.83 -11.20 -39.22
C ILE A 194 -15.01 -10.83 -40.46
N SER A 195 -14.49 -9.60 -40.49
CA SER A 195 -13.56 -9.12 -41.51
C SER A 195 -12.45 -8.32 -40.84
N GLY A 196 -11.25 -8.28 -41.44
CA GLY A 196 -10.04 -7.69 -40.87
C GLY A 196 -8.93 -8.74 -40.78
N ASP A 197 -7.70 -8.27 -40.53
CA ASP A 197 -6.48 -9.08 -40.42
C ASP A 197 -5.89 -9.02 -39.01
#